data_AF-A0AA88WNS7-F1
#
_entry.id   AF-A0AA88WNS7-F1
#
_cell.length_a   1.000
_cell.length_b   1.000
_cell.length_c   1.000
_cell.angle_alpha   90.00
_cell.angle_beta   90.00
_cell.angle_gamma   90.00
#
_symmetry.space_group_name_H-M   'P 1'
#
loop_
_entity.id
_entity.type
_entity.pdbx_description
1 polymer ?
#
loop_
_entity_poly.entity_id
_entity_poly.type
_entity_poly.pdbx_seq_one_letter_code
_entity_poly.pdbx_strand_id
1 'polypeptide(L)'
;MESELSKLAMDDKTESKCPDFAADLVEYQSGFGNHFSSEAIAGALPKDQNNPLVCPYGLYAEQISGTSFTAPRKLNQRSWLYRIKPSVTHEPFKSRIPHHEKLVSEFNQSNSYANPTQIRWKPVDTPEAPTDFIDGIYTVCGAGSSFLRHGFAIHMYTANKSMDDCAFCNADGDFLIVPQKGRLWITTECGKLEVSPGEVVVIPQGFRFVVDLPDGPSRGYVAEVFGTHFQLPDLGPIGANGLAAPRDFLVPTAWFEQRSCSGYTIVQKFGGELFTAKQDFSPFNVVAWHGNYVPYKVSTLLINHPFLFNLRRPDGTKFHSLQYDLSKFCPYNTVLIDHGDPSINTVLTAPTDKPGVALLDFVIFPPRWLVAEHTFRPPYYHRNCMSEFMGLIHGGYEAKADGFLPGGASLHSCMTPHGPDTKSYEATIALGNEAGPQRITDTMAFMFESCLVPRICPWALESPFLDHDYYQCWIGLRSHFRREATDDRSSDFQNGKRN
;
A
#
# COMPACT_ATOMS: atom_id res chain seq x y z
N MET A 1 17.51 -63.92 -21.68
CA MET A 1 17.95 -62.53 -21.81
C MET A 1 16.68 -61.70 -21.91
N GLU A 2 16.03 -61.49 -20.77
CA GLU A 2 14.81 -60.68 -20.53
C GLU A 2 14.23 -61.17 -19.18
N SER A 3 14.57 -60.51 -18.06
CA SER A 3 13.77 -60.54 -16.82
C SER A 3 14.29 -59.62 -15.69
N GLU A 4 14.86 -58.45 -15.97
CA GLU A 4 15.24 -57.47 -14.94
C GLU A 4 14.85 -56.02 -15.30
N LEU A 5 13.65 -55.81 -15.85
CA LEU A 5 13.18 -54.46 -16.25
C LEU A 5 11.71 -54.18 -15.91
N SER A 6 11.19 -54.68 -14.79
CA SER A 6 9.77 -54.46 -14.43
C SER A 6 9.46 -54.32 -12.94
N LYS A 7 10.31 -53.62 -12.16
CA LYS A 7 10.03 -53.30 -10.74
C LYS A 7 10.38 -51.89 -10.26
N LEU A 8 10.34 -50.89 -11.15
CA LEU A 8 10.49 -49.48 -10.79
C LEU A 8 9.40 -48.65 -11.47
N ALA A 9 8.15 -48.88 -11.08
CA ALA A 9 7.04 -47.99 -11.35
C ALA A 9 5.99 -48.22 -10.25
N MET A 10 5.44 -47.14 -9.72
CA MET A 10 4.46 -47.05 -8.62
C MET A 10 5.09 -46.94 -7.22
N ASP A 11 5.49 -45.73 -6.85
CA ASP A 11 4.67 -44.87 -5.98
C ASP A 11 5.40 -43.53 -5.79
N ASP A 12 5.03 -42.53 -6.59
CA ASP A 12 5.35 -41.13 -6.31
C ASP A 12 4.08 -40.32 -6.46
N LYS A 13 3.16 -40.51 -5.49
CA LYS A 13 2.21 -39.46 -5.17
C LYS A 13 3.00 -38.44 -4.36
N THR A 14 3.54 -37.47 -5.07
CA THR A 14 4.09 -36.25 -4.49
C THR A 14 3.04 -35.65 -3.54
N GLU A 15 3.23 -35.85 -2.24
CA GLU A 15 2.67 -34.95 -1.24
C GLU A 15 3.10 -33.54 -1.66
N SER A 16 2.12 -32.68 -1.86
CA SER A 16 2.29 -31.24 -2.04
C SER A 16 3.08 -30.70 -0.84
N LYS A 17 4.41 -30.69 -0.94
CA LYS A 17 5.27 -30.00 0.01
C LYS A 17 4.81 -28.55 0.03
N CYS A 18 4.32 -28.11 1.18
CA CYS A 18 4.21 -26.68 1.49
C CYS A 18 5.52 -26.02 1.05
N PRO A 19 5.50 -24.91 0.29
CA PRO A 19 6.74 -24.25 -0.12
C PRO A 19 7.60 -24.05 1.12
N ASP A 20 8.89 -24.38 1.02
CA ASP A 20 9.83 -24.12 2.10
C ASP A 20 9.95 -22.60 2.20
N PHE A 21 9.09 -21.96 3.01
CA PHE A 21 9.18 -20.56 3.40
C PHE A 21 10.34 -20.38 4.39
N ALA A 22 11.47 -21.02 4.11
CA ALA A 22 12.68 -20.89 4.88
C ALA A 22 13.12 -19.44 4.74
N ALA A 23 13.06 -18.71 5.85
CA ALA A 23 13.67 -17.39 6.03
C ALA A 23 15.21 -17.47 6.00
N ASP A 24 15.77 -18.38 5.19
CA ASP A 24 17.15 -18.29 4.74
C ASP A 24 17.28 -16.92 4.08
N LEU A 25 18.11 -16.09 4.71
CA LEU A 25 18.14 -14.63 4.62
C LEU A 25 17.88 -14.12 3.20
N VAL A 26 16.66 -13.64 2.93
CA VAL A 26 16.38 -12.88 1.72
C VAL A 26 17.22 -11.62 1.80
N GLU A 27 18.27 -11.55 0.99
CA GLU A 27 19.14 -10.39 0.90
C GLU A 27 18.45 -9.28 0.11
N TYR A 28 18.67 -8.05 0.55
CA TYR A 28 18.15 -6.86 -0.10
C TYR A 28 19.27 -5.86 -0.39
N GLN A 29 19.15 -5.16 -1.50
CA GLN A 29 19.91 -3.95 -1.77
C GLN A 29 19.15 -2.74 -1.19
N SER A 30 19.87 -1.72 -0.73
CA SER A 30 19.24 -0.53 -0.11
C SER A 30 19.46 0.74 -0.94
N GLY A 31 18.49 1.66 -0.88
CA GLY A 31 18.62 3.01 -1.43
C GLY A 31 17.56 3.35 -2.48
N PHE A 32 16.57 4.16 -2.10
CA PHE A 32 15.52 4.62 -2.99
C PHE A 32 16.09 5.29 -4.25
N GLY A 33 15.63 4.86 -5.43
CA GLY A 33 15.99 5.45 -6.72
C GLY A 33 17.41 5.15 -7.22
N ASN A 34 18.17 4.29 -6.55
CA ASN A 34 19.51 3.89 -6.99
C ASN A 34 19.50 3.20 -8.38
N HIS A 35 20.65 3.21 -9.04
CA HIS A 35 20.95 2.30 -10.14
C HIS A 35 21.57 1.03 -9.57
N PHE A 36 20.74 0.01 -9.37
CA PHE A 36 21.12 -1.28 -8.83
C PHE A 36 21.68 -2.21 -9.89
N SER A 37 22.40 -3.23 -9.44
CA SER A 37 22.89 -4.34 -10.25
C SER A 37 22.85 -5.60 -9.39
N SER A 38 22.19 -6.65 -9.87
CA SER A 38 22.07 -7.90 -9.15
C SER A 38 22.16 -9.09 -10.10
N GLU A 39 22.88 -10.13 -9.68
CA GLU A 39 23.01 -11.37 -10.42
C GLU A 39 22.88 -12.56 -9.46
N ALA A 40 22.01 -13.52 -9.80
CA ALA A 40 21.86 -14.76 -9.05
C ALA A 40 22.99 -15.77 -9.37
N ILE A 41 23.63 -15.60 -10.53
CA ILE A 41 24.79 -16.35 -10.98
C ILE A 41 25.89 -15.34 -11.32
N ALA A 42 27.05 -15.48 -10.70
CA ALA A 42 28.16 -14.55 -10.89
C ALA A 42 28.58 -14.44 -12.38
N GLY A 43 28.65 -13.23 -12.92
CA GLY A 43 28.98 -12.96 -14.32
C GLY A 43 27.79 -13.06 -15.28
N ALA A 44 26.55 -13.13 -14.79
CA ALA A 44 25.36 -13.13 -15.63
C ALA A 44 25.05 -11.75 -16.20
N LEU A 45 25.48 -10.67 -15.54
CA LEU A 45 25.43 -9.33 -16.11
C LEU A 45 26.51 -9.17 -17.20
N PRO A 46 26.15 -8.69 -18.41
CA PRO A 46 27.14 -8.24 -19.38
C PRO A 46 28.01 -7.11 -18.82
N LYS A 47 29.32 -7.18 -19.04
CA LYS A 47 30.29 -6.25 -18.41
C LYS A 47 30.31 -4.85 -19.05
N ASP A 48 30.26 -4.78 -20.38
CA ASP A 48 30.64 -3.55 -21.11
C ASP A 48 29.49 -2.90 -21.90
N GLN A 49 28.31 -3.55 -21.97
CA GLN A 49 27.16 -3.07 -22.75
C GLN A 49 25.86 -3.74 -22.32
N ASN A 50 24.71 -3.10 -22.52
CA ASN A 50 23.41 -3.70 -22.14
C ASN A 50 22.98 -4.83 -23.09
N ASN A 51 23.29 -4.72 -24.39
CA ASN A 51 22.85 -5.63 -25.45
C ASN A 51 24.04 -6.26 -26.18
N PRO A 52 24.73 -7.25 -25.60
CA PRO A 52 25.74 -8.03 -26.32
C PRO A 52 25.10 -8.88 -27.44
N LEU A 53 25.89 -9.23 -28.46
CA LEU A 53 25.45 -10.15 -29.52
C LEU A 53 25.01 -11.52 -28.93
N VAL A 54 25.72 -11.97 -27.89
CA VAL A 54 25.41 -13.16 -27.10
C VAL A 54 25.54 -12.77 -25.63
N CYS A 55 24.45 -12.80 -24.87
CA CYS A 55 24.53 -12.55 -23.42
C CYS A 55 25.28 -13.67 -22.71
N PRO A 56 25.90 -13.39 -21.55
CA PRO A 56 26.38 -14.43 -20.66
C PRO A 56 25.33 -15.51 -20.44
N TYR A 57 25.77 -16.77 -20.35
CA TYR A 57 24.91 -17.95 -20.19
C TYR A 57 23.86 -18.15 -21.29
N GLY A 58 23.95 -17.44 -22.42
CA GLY A 58 22.96 -17.52 -23.50
C GLY A 58 21.60 -16.89 -23.14
N LEU A 59 21.60 -15.97 -22.17
CA LEU A 59 20.39 -15.25 -21.74
C LEU A 59 19.87 -14.29 -22.84
N TYR A 60 18.61 -13.90 -22.71
CA TYR A 60 18.00 -12.82 -23.48
C TYR A 60 18.09 -11.52 -22.71
N ALA A 61 18.53 -10.45 -23.36
CA ALA A 61 18.43 -9.09 -22.83
C ALA A 61 17.03 -8.54 -23.13
N GLU A 62 16.34 -8.07 -22.11
CA GLU A 62 15.01 -7.45 -22.20
C GLU A 62 15.04 -6.15 -21.40
N GLN A 63 14.46 -5.07 -21.94
CA GLN A 63 14.33 -3.81 -21.22
C GLN A 63 12.87 -3.59 -20.82
N ILE A 64 12.65 -3.35 -19.53
CA ILE A 64 11.42 -2.75 -19.03
C ILE A 64 11.64 -1.23 -18.88
N SER A 65 10.78 -0.45 -19.52
CA SER A 65 10.83 1.01 -19.52
C SER A 65 9.64 1.56 -18.74
N GLY A 66 9.86 2.04 -17.51
CA GLY A 66 8.79 2.65 -16.70
C GLY A 66 8.40 4.04 -17.19
N THR A 67 9.34 4.76 -17.80
CA THR A 67 9.14 6.13 -18.28
C THR A 67 9.47 6.27 -19.76
N SER A 68 9.10 7.42 -20.36
CA SER A 68 9.49 7.74 -21.73
C SER A 68 11.02 7.79 -21.86
N PHE A 69 11.54 7.39 -23.02
CA PHE A 69 12.98 7.41 -23.27
C PHE A 69 13.63 8.79 -23.10
N THR A 70 12.87 9.85 -23.35
CA THR A 70 13.30 11.25 -23.26
C THR A 70 13.04 11.88 -21.90
N ALA A 71 12.51 11.13 -20.92
CA ALA A 71 12.35 11.62 -19.56
C ALA A 71 13.69 12.16 -19.04
N PRO A 72 13.71 13.33 -18.36
CA PRO A 72 14.91 13.86 -17.77
C PRO A 72 15.61 12.82 -16.90
N ARG A 73 16.94 12.78 -16.87
CA ARG A 73 17.72 11.73 -16.17
C ARG A 73 17.23 11.46 -14.74
N LYS A 74 16.87 12.50 -13.99
CA LYS A 74 16.36 12.39 -12.60
C LYS A 74 15.00 11.68 -12.48
N LEU A 75 14.22 11.65 -13.55
CA LEU A 75 12.89 11.01 -13.62
C LEU A 75 12.92 9.74 -14.48
N ASN A 76 14.00 9.46 -15.20
CA ASN A 76 14.07 8.36 -16.15
C ASN A 76 14.23 7.03 -15.40
N GLN A 77 13.21 6.18 -15.46
CA GLN A 77 13.18 4.87 -14.82
C GLN A 77 13.13 3.75 -15.88
N ARG A 78 14.10 2.84 -15.80
CA ARG A 78 14.19 1.62 -16.62
C ARG A 78 15.03 0.54 -15.95
N SER A 79 14.82 -0.71 -16.34
CA SER A 79 15.66 -1.85 -15.96
C SER A 79 15.92 -2.77 -17.13
N TRP A 80 17.12 -3.34 -17.16
CA TRP A 80 17.53 -4.42 -18.05
C TRP A 80 17.45 -5.74 -17.30
N LEU A 81 16.77 -6.71 -17.90
CA LEU A 81 16.54 -8.05 -17.39
C LEU A 81 17.28 -9.04 -18.31
N TYR A 82 18.11 -9.90 -17.73
CA TYR A 82 18.79 -10.98 -18.42
C TYR A 82 18.15 -12.31 -18.04
N ARG A 83 17.32 -12.83 -18.96
CA ARG A 83 16.34 -13.88 -18.66
C ARG A 83 16.48 -15.09 -19.56
N ILE A 84 16.04 -16.25 -19.07
CA ILE A 84 16.18 -17.55 -19.76
C ILE A 84 15.31 -17.61 -21.03
N LYS A 85 14.06 -17.15 -20.95
CA LYS A 85 13.15 -16.97 -22.09
C LYS A 85 12.52 -15.57 -22.03
N PRO A 86 12.41 -14.85 -23.15
CA PRO A 86 11.88 -13.48 -23.18
C PRO A 86 10.38 -13.44 -22.90
N SER A 87 9.88 -12.34 -22.33
CA SER A 87 8.49 -12.19 -21.89
C SER A 87 7.45 -12.34 -23.01
N VAL A 88 7.86 -12.12 -24.27
CA VAL A 88 7.02 -12.17 -25.47
C VAL A 88 6.56 -13.60 -25.81
N THR A 89 7.18 -14.64 -25.26
CA THR A 89 6.81 -16.03 -25.56
C THR A 89 5.60 -16.45 -24.72
N HIS A 90 4.40 -16.14 -25.20
CA HIS A 90 3.13 -16.56 -24.62
C HIS A 90 2.05 -16.67 -25.71
N GLU A 91 0.95 -17.37 -25.41
CA GLU A 91 -0.25 -17.35 -26.24
C GLU A 91 -0.91 -15.95 -26.25
N PRO A 92 -1.72 -15.60 -27.27
CA PRO A 92 -2.48 -14.36 -27.26
C PRO A 92 -3.34 -14.21 -25.99
N PHE A 93 -3.34 -13.02 -25.41
CA PHE A 93 -4.22 -12.70 -24.28
C PHE A 93 -5.68 -12.81 -24.67
N LYS A 94 -6.48 -13.41 -23.79
CA LYS A 94 -7.93 -13.53 -23.91
C LYS A 94 -8.57 -12.96 -22.65
N SER A 95 -9.79 -12.44 -22.74
CA SER A 95 -10.52 -12.00 -21.53
C SER A 95 -10.57 -13.14 -20.52
N ARG A 96 -10.28 -12.83 -19.26
CA ARG A 96 -10.32 -13.81 -18.17
C ARG A 96 -11.77 -14.25 -17.93
N ILE A 97 -11.97 -15.55 -17.77
CA ILE A 97 -13.26 -16.15 -17.41
C ILE A 97 -13.05 -16.94 -16.11
N PRO A 98 -13.85 -16.70 -15.04
CA PRO A 98 -14.87 -15.66 -14.95
C PRO A 98 -14.27 -14.23 -14.96
N HIS A 99 -15.09 -13.25 -15.32
CA HIS A 99 -14.70 -11.84 -15.24
C HIS A 99 -14.57 -11.41 -13.76
N HIS A 100 -13.66 -10.48 -13.50
CA HIS A 100 -13.51 -9.91 -12.16
C HIS A 100 -14.43 -8.69 -11.99
N GLU A 101 -15.60 -8.89 -11.41
CA GLU A 101 -16.67 -7.87 -11.36
C GLU A 101 -16.35 -6.66 -10.48
N LYS A 102 -15.41 -6.79 -9.53
CA LYS A 102 -15.13 -5.77 -8.51
C LYS A 102 -13.82 -5.01 -8.71
N LEU A 103 -13.24 -5.06 -9.90
CA LEU A 103 -11.99 -4.37 -10.22
C LEU A 103 -12.25 -3.37 -11.34
N VAL A 104 -11.93 -2.10 -11.10
CA VAL A 104 -12.24 -0.99 -12.01
C VAL A 104 -11.07 -0.01 -12.09
N SER A 105 -10.90 0.61 -13.27
CA SER A 105 -9.88 1.66 -13.48
C SER A 105 -10.36 2.84 -14.32
N GLU A 106 -11.65 2.86 -14.62
CA GLU A 106 -12.34 3.95 -15.30
C GLU A 106 -13.50 4.38 -14.40
N PHE A 107 -13.57 5.66 -14.01
CA PHE A 107 -14.57 6.12 -13.05
C PHE A 107 -15.55 7.09 -13.69
N ASN A 108 -16.79 6.63 -13.91
CA ASN A 108 -17.85 7.45 -14.49
C ASN A 108 -19.23 7.11 -13.88
N GLN A 109 -20.31 7.72 -14.41
CA GLN A 109 -21.66 7.55 -13.84
C GLN A 109 -22.25 6.13 -14.02
N SER A 110 -21.73 5.30 -14.92
CA SER A 110 -22.26 3.95 -15.16
C SER A 110 -21.77 2.90 -14.17
N ASN A 111 -20.64 3.14 -13.49
CA ASN A 111 -19.97 2.14 -12.66
C ASN A 111 -19.56 2.64 -11.26
N SER A 112 -19.86 3.89 -10.93
CA SER A 112 -19.49 4.49 -9.65
C SER A 112 -20.37 5.68 -9.32
N TYR A 113 -20.47 6.02 -8.04
CA TYR A 113 -21.36 7.06 -7.53
C TYR A 113 -20.59 8.22 -6.92
N ALA A 114 -21.12 9.43 -7.07
CA ALA A 114 -20.70 10.57 -6.27
C ALA A 114 -21.43 10.51 -4.92
N ASN A 115 -20.71 10.63 -3.82
CA ASN A 115 -21.29 10.70 -2.48
C ASN A 115 -20.51 11.73 -1.63
N PRO A 116 -21.13 12.85 -1.22
CA PRO A 116 -20.46 13.87 -0.42
C PRO A 116 -20.43 13.54 1.08
N THR A 117 -21.13 12.50 1.52
CA THR A 117 -21.22 12.11 2.94
C THR A 117 -19.90 11.50 3.41
N GLN A 118 -19.53 11.70 4.68
CA GLN A 118 -18.41 10.98 5.28
C GLN A 118 -18.74 9.49 5.31
N ILE A 119 -17.82 8.63 4.84
CA ILE A 119 -18.05 7.19 4.81
C ILE A 119 -17.04 6.47 5.70
N ARG A 120 -17.48 5.40 6.37
CA ARG A 120 -16.63 4.49 7.13
C ARG A 120 -17.03 3.04 6.86
N TRP A 121 -16.04 2.19 6.66
CA TRP A 121 -16.18 0.75 6.53
C TRP A 121 -15.50 0.06 7.70
N LYS A 122 -16.18 -0.93 8.26
CA LYS A 122 -15.62 -1.90 9.21
C LYS A 122 -14.67 -2.87 8.46
N PRO A 123 -13.77 -3.56 9.16
CA PRO A 123 -12.90 -4.56 8.53
C PRO A 123 -13.72 -5.67 7.87
N VAL A 124 -13.39 -5.98 6.62
CA VAL A 124 -14.03 -7.05 5.86
C VAL A 124 -13.51 -8.40 6.32
N ASP A 125 -14.40 -9.37 6.49
CA ASP A 125 -14.04 -10.73 6.89
C ASP A 125 -13.24 -11.47 5.80
N THR A 126 -12.50 -12.48 6.22
CA THR A 126 -11.82 -13.38 5.29
C THR A 126 -12.85 -14.16 4.47
N PRO A 127 -12.69 -14.30 3.14
CA PRO A 127 -13.62 -15.07 2.32
C PRO A 127 -13.67 -16.54 2.76
N GLU A 128 -14.84 -17.17 2.65
CA GLU A 128 -14.99 -18.61 2.91
C GLU A 128 -14.45 -19.46 1.75
N ALA A 129 -14.70 -19.03 0.51
CA ALA A 129 -14.24 -19.72 -0.68
C ALA A 129 -12.72 -19.51 -0.91
N PRO A 130 -12.00 -20.49 -1.50
CA PRO A 130 -10.61 -20.31 -1.89
C PRO A 130 -10.44 -19.11 -2.83
N THR A 131 -9.70 -18.11 -2.37
CA THR A 131 -9.56 -16.80 -3.01
C THR A 131 -8.11 -16.36 -2.90
N ASP A 132 -7.45 -16.19 -4.04
CA ASP A 132 -6.07 -15.67 -4.10
C ASP A 132 -6.05 -14.13 -4.10
N PHE A 133 -4.85 -13.53 -4.20
CA PHE A 133 -4.70 -12.07 -4.21
C PHE A 133 -5.42 -11.40 -5.39
N ILE A 134 -5.42 -12.01 -6.59
CA ILE A 134 -6.04 -11.44 -7.79
C ILE A 134 -7.56 -11.50 -7.68
N ASP A 135 -8.10 -12.59 -7.12
CA ASP A 135 -9.55 -12.76 -6.96
C ASP A 135 -10.11 -12.04 -5.73
N GLY A 136 -9.23 -11.74 -4.76
CA GLY A 136 -9.58 -11.09 -3.51
C GLY A 136 -9.47 -9.56 -3.51
N ILE A 137 -8.85 -8.96 -4.52
CA ILE A 137 -8.71 -7.50 -4.64
C ILE A 137 -9.97 -6.87 -5.20
N TYR A 138 -10.47 -5.80 -4.59
CA TYR A 138 -11.63 -5.07 -5.07
C TYR A 138 -11.47 -3.56 -4.91
N THR A 139 -11.94 -2.82 -5.91
CA THR A 139 -11.87 -1.35 -5.95
C THR A 139 -12.92 -0.74 -5.02
N VAL A 140 -12.50 0.09 -4.07
CA VAL A 140 -13.42 0.79 -3.17
C VAL A 140 -13.87 2.10 -3.82
N CYS A 141 -12.91 2.89 -4.28
CA CYS A 141 -13.15 4.18 -4.91
C CYS A 141 -11.98 4.57 -5.80
N GLY A 142 -12.15 5.61 -6.61
CA GLY A 142 -11.08 6.19 -7.42
C GLY A 142 -11.57 7.31 -8.31
N ALA A 143 -10.66 7.90 -9.07
CA ALA A 143 -10.96 8.98 -9.99
C ALA A 143 -10.06 8.88 -11.23
N GLY A 144 -10.58 9.36 -12.36
CA GLY A 144 -9.83 9.41 -13.61
C GLY A 144 -9.95 8.14 -14.46
N SER A 145 -8.90 7.89 -15.23
CA SER A 145 -8.85 6.87 -16.28
C SER A 145 -7.44 6.31 -16.43
N SER A 146 -7.34 4.99 -16.39
CA SER A 146 -6.12 4.25 -16.71
C SER A 146 -5.70 4.46 -18.18
N PHE A 147 -6.66 4.49 -19.11
CA PHE A 147 -6.38 4.72 -20.53
C PHE A 147 -5.84 6.13 -20.80
N LEU A 148 -6.34 7.13 -20.08
CA LEU A 148 -5.83 8.50 -20.16
C LEU A 148 -4.55 8.69 -19.35
N ARG A 149 -4.09 7.66 -18.62
CA ARG A 149 -2.93 7.70 -17.72
C ARG A 149 -3.00 8.89 -16.75
N HIS A 150 -4.18 9.11 -16.18
CA HIS A 150 -4.38 10.16 -15.20
C HIS A 150 -5.49 9.75 -14.24
N GLY A 151 -5.12 9.53 -12.98
CA GLY A 151 -6.07 9.12 -11.96
C GLY A 151 -5.46 8.17 -10.95
N PHE A 152 -6.31 7.69 -10.06
CA PHE A 152 -5.94 6.69 -9.08
C PHE A 152 -7.13 5.79 -8.79
N ALA A 153 -6.85 4.62 -8.25
CA ALA A 153 -7.84 3.73 -7.64
C ALA A 153 -7.34 3.28 -6.27
N ILE A 154 -8.27 3.17 -5.31
CA ILE A 154 -8.00 2.58 -4.00
C ILE A 154 -8.74 1.26 -3.96
N HIS A 155 -7.98 0.20 -3.73
CA HIS A 155 -8.48 -1.14 -3.56
C HIS A 155 -8.26 -1.62 -2.13
N MET A 156 -9.05 -2.60 -1.74
CA MET A 156 -8.76 -3.45 -0.60
C MET A 156 -8.67 -4.89 -1.09
N TYR A 157 -7.95 -5.74 -0.37
CA TYR A 157 -7.88 -7.16 -0.71
C TYR A 157 -8.15 -8.04 0.50
N THR A 158 -8.80 -9.18 0.28
CA THR A 158 -8.91 -10.28 1.24
C THR A 158 -8.64 -11.60 0.52
N ALA A 159 -7.66 -12.36 0.98
CA ALA A 159 -7.23 -13.61 0.35
C ALA A 159 -7.01 -14.69 1.41
N ASN A 160 -7.28 -15.95 1.06
CA ASN A 160 -7.07 -17.11 1.93
C ASN A 160 -6.28 -18.24 1.25
N LYS A 161 -5.83 -18.01 0.02
CA LYS A 161 -5.11 -18.96 -0.82
C LYS A 161 -3.90 -18.25 -1.46
N SER A 162 -2.76 -18.94 -1.55
CA SER A 162 -1.68 -18.50 -2.43
C SER A 162 -2.10 -18.55 -3.91
N MET A 163 -1.44 -17.76 -4.74
CA MET A 163 -1.54 -17.85 -6.18
C MET A 163 -0.80 -19.10 -6.71
N ASP A 164 -1.46 -19.95 -7.48
CA ASP A 164 -0.89 -21.21 -8.00
C ASP A 164 -0.69 -21.16 -9.52
N ASP A 165 0.54 -21.42 -9.99
CA ASP A 165 0.91 -21.48 -11.42
C ASP A 165 0.34 -20.31 -12.25
N CYS A 166 0.27 -19.14 -11.60
CA CYS A 166 -0.11 -17.88 -12.22
C CYS A 166 0.75 -16.71 -11.70
N ALA A 167 0.92 -15.71 -12.54
CA ALA A 167 1.51 -14.43 -12.17
C ALA A 167 0.57 -13.30 -12.60
N PHE A 168 0.56 -12.23 -11.82
CA PHE A 168 -0.17 -11.02 -12.10
C PHE A 168 0.75 -9.95 -12.67
N CYS A 169 0.26 -9.20 -13.66
CA CYS A 169 0.91 -8.04 -14.23
C CYS A 169 -0.09 -6.90 -14.32
N ASN A 170 0.21 -5.76 -13.70
CA ASN A 170 -0.62 -4.57 -13.82
C ASN A 170 -0.08 -3.64 -14.92
N ALA A 171 -0.81 -3.53 -16.03
CA ALA A 171 -0.44 -2.64 -17.12
C ALA A 171 -1.05 -1.22 -16.97
N ASP A 172 -1.85 -0.96 -15.95
CA ASP A 172 -2.57 0.32 -15.80
C ASP A 172 -1.80 1.33 -14.94
N GLY A 173 -0.99 0.87 -13.98
CA GLY A 173 -0.28 1.75 -13.06
C GLY A 173 0.61 1.03 -12.05
N ASP A 174 1.20 1.82 -11.15
CA ASP A 174 1.98 1.32 -10.02
C ASP A 174 1.04 0.93 -8.88
N PHE A 175 1.31 -0.19 -8.20
CA PHE A 175 0.65 -0.53 -6.95
C PHE A 175 1.53 -0.19 -5.75
N LEU A 176 0.95 0.48 -4.76
CA LEU A 176 1.45 0.56 -3.38
C LEU A 176 0.55 -0.30 -2.50
N ILE A 177 1.07 -1.44 -2.03
CA ILE A 177 0.35 -2.43 -1.23
C ILE A 177 0.71 -2.26 0.25
N VAL A 178 -0.32 -2.20 1.09
CA VAL A 178 -0.24 -2.02 2.55
C VAL A 178 -0.88 -3.23 3.24
N PRO A 179 -0.11 -4.26 3.62
CA PRO A 179 -0.64 -5.39 4.38
C PRO A 179 -1.14 -4.94 5.76
N GLN A 180 -2.30 -5.48 6.16
CA GLN A 180 -2.89 -5.22 7.47
C GLN A 180 -2.90 -6.48 8.34
N LYS A 181 -3.23 -7.63 7.75
CA LYS A 181 -3.25 -8.95 8.40
C LYS A 181 -2.52 -9.94 7.51
N GLY A 182 -1.68 -10.78 8.12
CA GLY A 182 -0.89 -11.82 7.44
C GLY A 182 0.24 -11.23 6.59
N ARG A 183 1.41 -11.87 6.62
CA ARG A 183 2.52 -11.51 5.74
C ARG A 183 2.20 -11.87 4.29
N LEU A 184 2.77 -11.11 3.37
CA LEU A 184 2.82 -11.44 1.95
C LEU A 184 4.24 -11.89 1.60
N TRP A 185 4.35 -13.00 0.88
CA TRP A 185 5.59 -13.39 0.22
C TRP A 185 5.44 -13.16 -1.27
N ILE A 186 6.10 -12.13 -1.79
CA ILE A 186 5.91 -11.65 -3.15
C ILE A 186 7.14 -12.03 -3.98
N THR A 187 6.95 -12.90 -4.98
CA THR A 187 7.99 -13.16 -5.97
C THR A 187 7.75 -12.28 -7.18
N THR A 188 8.78 -11.54 -7.59
CA THR A 188 8.77 -10.63 -8.75
C THR A 188 9.84 -11.05 -9.75
N GLU A 189 9.85 -10.46 -10.94
CA GLU A 189 10.93 -10.64 -11.91
C GLU A 189 12.30 -10.13 -11.41
N CYS A 190 12.35 -9.25 -10.40
CA CYS A 190 13.62 -8.79 -9.80
C CYS A 190 14.08 -9.66 -8.62
N GLY A 191 13.23 -10.54 -8.09
CA GLY A 191 13.50 -11.36 -6.91
C GLY A 191 12.35 -11.36 -5.92
N LYS A 192 12.62 -11.79 -4.68
CA LYS A 192 11.60 -12.06 -3.66
C LYS A 192 11.55 -10.99 -2.57
N LEU A 193 10.34 -10.62 -2.15
CA LEU A 193 10.06 -9.65 -1.10
C LEU A 193 9.11 -10.27 -0.08
N GLU A 194 9.56 -10.44 1.16
CA GLU A 194 8.66 -10.67 2.29
C GLU A 194 8.13 -9.33 2.78
N VAL A 195 6.82 -9.18 2.97
CA VAL A 195 6.20 -7.90 3.38
C VAL A 195 5.21 -8.17 4.52
N SER A 196 5.55 -7.67 5.71
CA SER A 196 4.72 -7.82 6.91
C SER A 196 3.77 -6.64 7.10
N PRO A 197 2.67 -6.78 7.88
CA PRO A 197 1.90 -5.63 8.32
C PRO A 197 2.78 -4.56 8.98
N GLY A 198 2.64 -3.32 8.51
CA GLY A 198 3.49 -2.18 8.90
C GLY A 198 4.81 -2.06 8.12
N GLU A 199 4.95 -2.87 7.08
CA GLU A 199 5.76 -2.55 5.92
C GLU A 199 4.82 -2.26 4.74
N VAL A 200 5.34 -1.59 3.73
CA VAL A 200 4.63 -1.40 2.45
C VAL A 200 5.54 -1.82 1.31
N VAL A 201 4.93 -2.18 0.18
CA VAL A 201 5.65 -2.58 -1.03
C VAL A 201 5.08 -1.83 -2.23
N VAL A 202 5.96 -1.36 -3.09
CA VAL A 202 5.60 -0.80 -4.40
C VAL A 202 5.99 -1.80 -5.48
N ILE A 203 5.01 -2.18 -6.30
CA ILE A 203 5.21 -2.97 -7.52
C ILE A 203 4.97 -2.04 -8.71
N PRO A 204 6.02 -1.65 -9.45
CA PRO A 204 5.86 -0.75 -10.57
C PRO A 204 5.07 -1.37 -11.72
N GLN A 205 4.41 -0.52 -12.51
CA GLN A 205 3.65 -0.87 -13.70
C GLN A 205 4.43 -1.84 -14.61
N GLY A 206 3.78 -2.93 -15.01
CA GLY A 206 4.29 -3.90 -15.98
C GLY A 206 5.13 -5.04 -15.41
N PHE A 207 5.55 -4.99 -14.14
CA PHE A 207 6.22 -6.13 -13.52
C PHE A 207 5.26 -7.29 -13.28
N ARG A 208 5.73 -8.50 -13.57
CA ARG A 208 5.04 -9.74 -13.19
C ARG A 208 5.37 -10.09 -11.75
N PHE A 209 4.36 -10.47 -10.98
CA PHE A 209 4.53 -10.92 -9.61
C PHE A 209 3.52 -11.99 -9.20
N VAL A 210 3.85 -12.76 -8.17
CA VAL A 210 2.99 -13.76 -7.52
C VAL A 210 2.99 -13.49 -6.03
N VAL A 211 1.84 -13.70 -5.38
CA VAL A 211 1.64 -13.47 -3.94
C VAL A 211 1.34 -14.81 -3.26
N ASP A 212 2.24 -15.21 -2.38
CA ASP A 212 2.07 -16.32 -1.46
C ASP A 212 1.66 -15.82 -0.07
N LEU A 213 0.88 -16.64 0.63
CA LEU A 213 0.32 -16.32 1.94
C LEU A 213 0.91 -17.23 3.04
N PRO A 214 2.15 -16.97 3.51
CA PRO A 214 2.86 -17.87 4.43
C PRO A 214 2.18 -18.03 5.80
N ASP A 215 1.33 -17.09 6.21
CA ASP A 215 0.59 -17.14 7.48
C ASP A 215 -0.88 -17.59 7.31
N GLY A 216 -1.27 -18.03 6.12
CA GLY A 216 -2.68 -18.24 5.77
C GLY A 216 -3.39 -16.91 5.44
N PRO A 217 -4.66 -16.71 5.80
CA PRO A 217 -5.44 -15.58 5.30
C PRO A 217 -4.83 -14.19 5.51
N SER A 218 -4.78 -13.41 4.44
CA SER A 218 -4.27 -12.04 4.42
C SER A 218 -5.32 -11.02 4.02
N ARG A 219 -5.16 -9.79 4.51
CA ARG A 219 -5.99 -8.63 4.19
C ARG A 219 -5.15 -7.37 4.20
N GLY A 220 -5.48 -6.42 3.33
CA GLY A 220 -4.83 -5.11 3.31
C GLY A 220 -5.44 -4.16 2.30
N TYR A 221 -4.66 -3.14 1.95
CA TYR A 221 -5.06 -2.03 1.10
C TYR A 221 -4.09 -1.91 -0.08
N VAL A 222 -4.57 -1.35 -1.19
CA VAL A 222 -3.73 -1.06 -2.36
C VAL A 222 -4.10 0.32 -2.89
N ALA A 223 -3.13 1.21 -3.02
CA ALA A 223 -3.26 2.40 -3.85
C ALA A 223 -2.69 2.09 -5.23
N GLU A 224 -3.43 2.42 -6.27
CA GLU A 224 -3.03 2.32 -7.67
C GLU A 224 -2.99 3.71 -8.28
N VAL A 225 -1.87 4.10 -8.90
CA VAL A 225 -1.72 5.41 -9.54
C VAL A 225 -1.51 5.27 -11.04
N PHE A 226 -2.23 6.06 -11.84
CA PHE A 226 -2.19 6.01 -13.29
C PHE A 226 -1.30 7.13 -13.85
N GLY A 227 -0.26 6.75 -14.59
CA GLY A 227 0.56 7.68 -15.38
C GLY A 227 1.67 8.42 -14.64
N THR A 228 1.95 8.08 -13.37
CA THR A 228 3.07 8.61 -12.59
C THR A 228 3.63 7.51 -11.68
N HIS A 229 4.77 7.78 -11.05
CA HIS A 229 5.43 6.85 -10.12
C HIS A 229 5.58 7.51 -8.74
N PHE A 230 5.56 6.68 -7.70
CA PHE A 230 5.84 7.15 -6.33
C PHE A 230 7.29 7.64 -6.20
N GLN A 231 7.45 8.75 -5.49
CA GLN A 231 8.71 9.44 -5.21
C GLN A 231 8.80 9.80 -3.72
N LEU A 232 10.00 10.06 -3.22
CA LEU A 232 10.15 10.70 -1.92
C LEU A 232 9.69 12.17 -2.00
N PRO A 233 9.04 12.71 -0.96
CA PRO A 233 8.63 14.10 -0.95
C PRO A 233 9.85 15.04 -0.89
N ASP A 234 9.71 16.23 -1.49
CA ASP A 234 10.64 17.32 -1.23
C ASP A 234 10.59 17.70 0.25
N LEU A 235 11.74 17.64 0.94
CA LEU A 235 11.81 17.85 2.39
C LEU A 235 11.68 19.33 2.81
N GLY A 236 11.85 20.26 1.87
CA GLY A 236 11.77 21.70 2.15
C GLY A 236 12.64 22.09 3.35
N PRO A 237 12.11 22.84 4.34
CA PRO A 237 12.84 23.24 5.54
C PRO A 237 13.32 22.10 6.45
N ILE A 238 12.81 20.86 6.30
CA ILE A 238 13.33 19.69 7.04
C ILE A 238 14.80 19.44 6.63
N GLY A 239 15.18 19.81 5.41
CA GLY A 239 16.56 19.78 4.94
C GLY A 239 16.90 18.49 4.21
N ALA A 240 18.04 17.89 4.54
CA ALA A 240 18.59 16.75 3.79
C ALA A 240 18.25 15.37 4.41
N ASN A 241 17.64 15.33 5.59
CA ASN A 241 17.36 14.09 6.32
C ASN A 241 16.06 14.19 7.11
N GLY A 242 15.25 13.15 7.07
CA GLY A 242 13.99 13.09 7.81
C GLY A 242 12.97 12.21 7.10
N LEU A 243 11.82 12.01 7.72
CA LEU A 243 10.72 11.22 7.17
C LEU A 243 11.16 9.80 6.80
N ALA A 244 10.84 9.33 5.60
CA ALA A 244 11.32 8.06 5.07
C ALA A 244 12.72 8.25 4.46
N ALA A 245 13.76 7.79 5.17
CA ALA A 245 15.13 7.91 4.68
C ALA A 245 15.38 6.99 3.45
N PRO A 246 16.04 7.46 2.38
CA PRO A 246 16.27 6.67 1.17
C PRO A 246 16.94 5.31 1.42
N ARG A 247 17.84 5.21 2.41
CA ARG A 247 18.55 3.97 2.76
C ARG A 247 17.65 2.85 3.28
N ASP A 248 16.43 3.17 3.72
CA ASP A 248 15.54 2.20 4.36
C ASP A 248 14.56 1.56 3.36
N PHE A 249 14.66 1.94 2.08
CA PHE A 249 14.00 1.29 0.96
C PHE A 249 14.83 0.13 0.47
N LEU A 250 14.23 -1.05 0.47
CA LEU A 250 14.87 -2.33 0.20
C LEU A 250 14.35 -2.91 -1.12
N VAL A 251 15.29 -3.36 -1.96
CA VAL A 251 15.06 -3.93 -3.29
C VAL A 251 15.53 -5.38 -3.27
N PRO A 252 14.77 -6.34 -3.81
CA PRO A 252 15.16 -7.74 -3.76
C PRO A 252 16.42 -8.00 -4.58
N THR A 253 17.29 -8.88 -4.12
CA THR A 253 18.36 -9.40 -4.99
C THR A 253 17.79 -10.36 -6.04
N ALA A 254 18.42 -10.41 -7.21
CA ALA A 254 18.08 -11.32 -8.30
C ALA A 254 17.90 -12.75 -7.81
N TRP A 255 16.78 -13.33 -8.18
CA TRP A 255 16.43 -14.72 -7.95
C TRP A 255 15.67 -15.22 -9.18
N PHE A 256 15.86 -16.48 -9.54
CA PHE A 256 15.16 -17.09 -10.65
C PHE A 256 14.78 -18.52 -10.33
N GLU A 257 13.78 -19.01 -11.05
CA GLU A 257 13.52 -20.43 -11.19
C GLU A 257 13.56 -20.84 -12.66
N GLN A 258 14.08 -22.04 -12.90
CA GLN A 258 14.08 -22.67 -14.21
C GLN A 258 13.09 -23.85 -14.19
N ARG A 259 11.81 -23.51 -14.07
CA ARG A 259 10.72 -24.48 -14.06
C ARG A 259 10.06 -24.55 -15.43
N SER A 260 10.04 -25.74 -16.01
CA SER A 260 9.10 -26.07 -17.09
C SER A 260 7.74 -26.34 -16.48
N CYS A 261 6.70 -25.67 -16.98
CA CYS A 261 5.35 -25.81 -16.47
C CYS A 261 4.38 -25.79 -17.65
N SER A 262 3.56 -26.83 -17.78
CA SER A 262 2.55 -26.90 -18.83
C SER A 262 1.41 -25.93 -18.52
N GLY A 263 1.40 -24.78 -19.18
CA GLY A 263 0.28 -23.84 -19.13
C GLY A 263 0.27 -22.89 -17.93
N TYR A 264 1.43 -22.35 -17.56
CA TYR A 264 1.53 -21.24 -16.61
C TYR A 264 0.70 -20.05 -17.08
N THR A 265 -0.06 -19.43 -16.17
CA THR A 265 -1.02 -18.37 -16.51
C THR A 265 -0.44 -16.99 -16.20
N ILE A 266 -0.32 -16.14 -17.21
CA ILE A 266 -0.10 -14.70 -16.98
C ILE A 266 -1.46 -14.03 -16.96
N VAL A 267 -1.83 -13.47 -15.81
CA VAL A 267 -3.00 -12.61 -15.66
C VAL A 267 -2.54 -11.17 -15.81
N GLN A 268 -3.05 -10.46 -16.82
CA GLN A 268 -2.73 -9.06 -17.05
C GLN A 268 -3.97 -8.20 -16.76
N LYS A 269 -3.81 -7.22 -15.89
CA LYS A 269 -4.78 -6.13 -15.73
C LYS A 269 -4.52 -5.07 -16.80
N PHE A 270 -5.54 -4.73 -17.58
CA PHE A 270 -5.46 -3.73 -18.65
C PHE A 270 -6.82 -3.04 -18.80
N GLY A 271 -6.87 -1.72 -18.62
CA GLY A 271 -8.11 -0.94 -18.64
C GLY A 271 -9.07 -1.28 -17.49
N GLY A 272 -8.57 -1.77 -16.37
CA GLY A 272 -9.40 -2.29 -15.26
C GLY A 272 -9.97 -3.69 -15.49
N GLU A 273 -9.79 -4.28 -16.67
CA GLU A 273 -10.20 -5.66 -16.96
C GLU A 273 -9.05 -6.65 -16.79
N LEU A 274 -9.36 -7.92 -16.59
CA LEU A 274 -8.37 -8.99 -16.50
C LEU A 274 -8.35 -9.83 -17.78
N PHE A 275 -7.14 -10.09 -18.27
CA PHE A 275 -6.85 -10.95 -19.41
C PHE A 275 -5.90 -12.07 -19.00
N THR A 276 -5.98 -13.22 -19.65
CA THR A 276 -5.08 -14.35 -19.42
C THR A 276 -4.35 -14.77 -20.69
N ALA A 277 -3.08 -15.08 -20.55
CA ALA A 277 -2.25 -15.74 -21.56
C ALA A 277 -1.56 -16.95 -20.93
N LYS A 278 -1.32 -17.99 -21.73
CA LYS A 278 -0.61 -19.20 -21.29
C LYS A 278 0.82 -19.21 -21.83
N GLN A 279 1.74 -19.75 -21.04
CA GLN A 279 3.13 -20.01 -21.44
C GLN A 279 3.63 -21.33 -20.82
N ASP A 280 4.74 -21.86 -21.33
CA ASP A 280 5.29 -23.18 -20.97
C ASP A 280 6.45 -23.12 -19.95
N PHE A 281 6.61 -21.98 -19.26
CA PHE A 281 7.70 -21.71 -18.32
C PHE A 281 7.27 -20.69 -17.27
N SER A 282 7.99 -20.62 -16.14
CA SER A 282 7.77 -19.58 -15.14
C SER A 282 8.25 -18.20 -15.64
N PRO A 283 7.50 -17.10 -15.45
CA PRO A 283 7.96 -15.76 -15.78
C PRO A 283 9.11 -15.28 -14.88
N PHE A 284 9.33 -15.92 -13.73
CA PHE A 284 10.39 -15.58 -12.77
C PHE A 284 11.72 -16.22 -13.16
N ASN A 285 12.13 -15.98 -14.40
CA ASN A 285 13.29 -16.60 -15.04
C ASN A 285 14.41 -15.58 -15.36
N VAL A 286 14.47 -14.49 -14.60
CA VAL A 286 15.47 -13.42 -14.72
C VAL A 286 16.68 -13.75 -13.84
N VAL A 287 17.78 -14.14 -14.47
CA VAL A 287 18.99 -14.58 -13.76
C VAL A 287 19.78 -13.39 -13.23
N ALA A 288 19.75 -12.26 -13.95
CA ALA A 288 20.38 -11.03 -13.53
C ALA A 288 19.63 -9.81 -14.06
N TRP A 289 19.78 -8.68 -13.39
CA TRP A 289 19.18 -7.42 -13.83
C TRP A 289 19.99 -6.23 -13.32
N HIS A 290 19.90 -5.10 -14.03
CA HIS A 290 20.40 -3.81 -13.55
C HIS A 290 19.49 -2.66 -13.99
N GLY A 291 19.39 -1.61 -13.17
CA GLY A 291 18.48 -0.51 -13.45
C GLY A 291 18.02 0.24 -12.21
N ASN A 292 17.08 1.15 -12.40
CA ASN A 292 16.47 1.96 -11.34
C ASN A 292 14.93 1.87 -11.33
N TYR A 293 14.33 1.01 -12.16
CA TYR A 293 12.91 0.71 -12.16
C TYR A 293 12.70 -0.68 -11.57
N VAL A 294 12.39 -0.75 -10.27
CA VAL A 294 12.44 -1.99 -9.50
C VAL A 294 11.30 -2.04 -8.47
N PRO A 295 10.77 -3.23 -8.14
CA PRO A 295 9.99 -3.43 -6.94
C PRO A 295 10.79 -3.10 -5.68
N TYR A 296 10.16 -2.49 -4.69
CA TYR A 296 10.81 -2.17 -3.42
C TYR A 296 9.83 -2.24 -2.26
N LYS A 297 10.35 -2.53 -1.06
CA LYS A 297 9.62 -2.42 0.20
C LYS A 297 10.25 -1.37 1.10
N VAL A 298 9.46 -0.80 2.00
CA VAL A 298 9.93 0.07 3.08
C VAL A 298 9.17 -0.27 4.36
N SER A 299 9.87 -0.28 5.49
CA SER A 299 9.21 -0.40 6.79
C SER A 299 8.69 0.96 7.21
N THR A 300 7.40 1.03 7.54
CA THR A 300 6.76 2.22 8.10
C THR A 300 6.60 2.12 9.62
N LEU A 301 6.96 0.98 10.22
CA LEU A 301 6.84 0.75 11.66
C LEU A 301 7.99 1.35 12.47
N LEU A 302 7.57 2.13 13.47
CA LEU A 302 8.17 2.11 14.80
C LEU A 302 7.44 1.02 15.62
N ILE A 303 8.12 0.13 16.36
CA ILE A 303 7.68 -0.73 17.50
C ILE A 303 8.16 -2.21 17.44
N ASN A 304 8.97 -2.59 18.44
CA ASN A 304 9.06 -3.94 19.04
C ASN A 304 7.67 -4.49 19.45
N HIS A 305 6.96 -5.17 18.55
CA HIS A 305 5.67 -5.79 18.89
C HIS A 305 5.86 -7.28 19.28
N PRO A 306 5.41 -7.72 20.48
CA PRO A 306 5.65 -9.08 20.99
C PRO A 306 4.94 -10.21 20.22
N PHE A 307 4.00 -9.92 19.30
CA PHE A 307 3.38 -10.96 18.46
C PHE A 307 4.31 -11.53 17.36
N LEU A 308 5.43 -10.88 17.04
CA LEU A 308 6.42 -11.42 16.09
C LEU A 308 7.37 -12.45 16.72
N PHE A 309 7.27 -12.73 18.02
CA PHE A 309 8.25 -13.52 18.80
C PHE A 309 7.85 -14.95 19.16
N ASN A 310 6.77 -15.52 18.59
CA ASN A 310 6.35 -16.89 18.91
C ASN A 310 6.69 -17.97 17.87
N LEU A 311 7.61 -17.69 16.93
CA LEU A 311 8.25 -18.76 16.17
C LEU A 311 9.45 -19.28 16.96
N ARG A 312 9.38 -20.52 17.45
CA ARG A 312 10.53 -21.29 17.95
C ARG A 312 10.86 -22.36 16.93
N ARG A 313 12.15 -22.64 16.73
CA ARG A 313 12.56 -23.85 16.03
C ARG A 313 12.09 -25.08 16.82
N PRO A 314 11.87 -26.24 16.17
CA PRO A 314 11.57 -27.51 16.84
C PRO A 314 12.63 -27.91 17.90
N ASP A 315 13.84 -27.37 17.81
CA ASP A 315 14.97 -27.61 18.72
C ASP A 315 15.04 -26.65 19.93
N GLY A 316 14.09 -25.72 20.08
CA GLY A 316 14.04 -24.77 21.19
C GLY A 316 14.98 -23.57 21.09
N THR A 317 15.74 -23.41 19.99
CA THR A 317 16.53 -22.19 19.75
C THR A 317 15.66 -21.03 19.28
N LYS A 318 15.95 -19.82 19.79
CA LYS A 318 15.30 -18.58 19.33
C LYS A 318 15.68 -18.33 17.87
N PHE A 319 14.73 -17.91 17.05
CA PHE A 319 15.05 -17.29 15.77
C PHE A 319 15.94 -16.06 16.04
N HIS A 320 17.22 -16.14 15.70
CA HIS A 320 17.94 -14.96 15.24
C HIS A 320 17.50 -14.70 13.79
N SER A 321 16.22 -14.36 13.60
CA SER A 321 15.88 -13.64 12.39
C SER A 321 16.61 -12.31 12.49
N LEU A 322 17.24 -11.88 11.41
CA LEU A 322 17.50 -10.46 11.19
C LEU A 322 16.12 -9.79 10.97
N GLN A 323 15.28 -9.78 12.02
CA GLN A 323 14.01 -9.06 12.04
C GLN A 323 14.38 -7.58 12.05
N TYR A 324 14.11 -6.97 10.90
CA TYR A 324 14.39 -5.60 10.52
C TYR A 324 13.78 -4.59 11.50
N ASP A 325 14.58 -3.56 11.81
CA ASP A 325 14.41 -2.63 12.93
C ASP A 325 13.19 -1.70 12.79
N LEU A 326 12.37 -1.73 13.82
CA LEU A 326 11.07 -1.09 13.98
C LEU A 326 11.26 0.35 14.47
N SER A 327 11.98 1.19 13.71
CA SER A 327 12.24 2.60 14.09
C SER A 327 12.52 3.62 12.96
N LYS A 328 12.35 3.25 11.70
CA LYS A 328 13.07 3.91 10.59
C LYS A 328 12.41 5.16 10.00
N PHE A 329 11.09 5.30 10.10
CA PHE A 329 10.48 6.60 9.79
C PHE A 329 10.90 7.59 10.87
N CYS A 330 11.42 8.75 10.45
CA CYS A 330 11.81 9.84 11.34
C CYS A 330 10.67 10.85 11.41
N PRO A 331 9.71 10.71 12.36
CA PRO A 331 8.56 11.58 12.43
C PRO A 331 8.97 13.00 12.81
N TYR A 332 8.46 13.96 12.05
CA TYR A 332 8.51 15.37 12.41
C TYR A 332 7.15 15.79 12.94
N ASN A 333 7.17 16.57 14.00
CA ASN A 333 5.97 17.14 14.60
C ASN A 333 6.33 18.44 15.30
N THR A 334 5.32 19.17 15.75
CA THR A 334 5.52 20.32 16.63
C THR A 334 6.28 19.92 17.91
N VAL A 335 7.15 20.84 18.34
CA VAL A 335 7.90 20.73 19.61
C VAL A 335 7.56 21.85 20.59
N LEU A 336 6.53 22.66 20.28
CA LEU A 336 6.17 23.80 21.12
C LEU A 336 4.65 24.02 21.19
N ILE A 337 4.01 24.46 20.10
CA ILE A 337 2.57 24.77 20.06
C ILE A 337 1.93 24.28 18.76
N ASP A 338 0.60 24.25 18.72
CA ASP A 338 -0.23 23.88 17.58
C ASP A 338 -0.07 22.43 17.12
N HIS A 339 -0.83 22.04 16.11
CA HIS A 339 -0.79 20.73 15.47
C HIS A 339 -0.25 20.90 14.05
N GLY A 340 0.82 20.18 13.68
CA GLY A 340 1.38 20.27 12.34
C GLY A 340 0.49 19.62 11.29
N ASP A 341 0.40 20.20 10.10
CA ASP A 341 -0.38 19.65 8.99
C ASP A 341 0.04 18.20 8.68
N PRO A 342 -0.89 17.28 8.35
CA PRO A 342 -0.61 15.86 8.23
C PRO A 342 0.40 15.51 7.12
N SER A 343 0.58 16.39 6.13
CA SER A 343 1.60 16.28 5.07
C SER A 343 3.03 16.18 5.61
N ILE A 344 3.28 16.61 6.85
CA ILE A 344 4.56 16.39 7.54
C ILE A 344 4.87 14.89 7.73
N ASN A 345 3.89 14.00 7.56
CA ASN A 345 4.05 12.55 7.68
C ASN A 345 4.02 11.81 6.33
N THR A 346 4.23 12.51 5.20
CA THR A 346 4.31 11.87 3.88
C THR A 346 5.50 10.91 3.79
N VAL A 347 5.23 9.68 3.37
CA VAL A 347 6.24 8.63 3.11
C VAL A 347 6.60 8.62 1.64
N LEU A 348 5.58 8.57 0.77
CA LEU A 348 5.72 8.57 -0.68
C LEU A 348 4.66 9.49 -1.29
N THR A 349 5.02 10.17 -2.37
CA THR A 349 4.13 11.05 -3.14
C THR A 349 4.13 10.65 -4.61
N ALA A 350 2.97 10.63 -5.24
CA ALA A 350 2.79 10.52 -6.67
C ALA A 350 2.47 11.91 -7.23
N PRO A 351 3.40 12.61 -7.91
CA PRO A 351 3.19 14.01 -8.28
C PRO A 351 2.25 14.18 -9.49
N THR A 352 1.60 15.34 -9.58
CA THR A 352 1.01 15.85 -10.84
C THR A 352 1.97 16.80 -11.56
N ASP A 353 1.58 17.26 -12.75
CA ASP A 353 2.29 18.34 -13.46
C ASP A 353 2.17 19.71 -12.77
N LYS A 354 1.23 19.88 -11.83
CA LYS A 354 1.07 21.11 -11.07
C LYS A 354 1.99 21.08 -9.84
N PRO A 355 2.98 21.98 -9.73
CA PRO A 355 3.89 22.00 -8.60
C PRO A 355 3.16 22.11 -7.25
N GLY A 356 3.58 21.30 -6.28
CA GLY A 356 2.98 21.25 -4.94
C GLY A 356 1.62 20.56 -4.87
N VAL A 357 1.14 19.92 -5.94
CA VAL A 357 -0.10 19.14 -5.94
C VAL A 357 0.20 17.68 -6.30
N ALA A 358 0.02 16.79 -5.33
CA ALA A 358 0.14 15.36 -5.54
C ALA A 358 -1.15 14.79 -6.16
N LEU A 359 -0.97 13.84 -7.08
CA LEU A 359 -2.04 12.95 -7.52
C LEU A 359 -2.48 12.09 -6.34
N LEU A 360 -1.52 11.54 -5.59
CA LEU A 360 -1.77 10.78 -4.38
C LEU A 360 -0.57 10.85 -3.44
N ASP A 361 -0.80 11.28 -2.20
CA ASP A 361 0.16 11.18 -1.10
C ASP A 361 -0.17 9.97 -0.22
N PHE A 362 0.86 9.17 0.09
CA PHE A 362 0.81 8.14 1.12
C PHE A 362 1.41 8.70 2.41
N VAL A 363 0.53 9.00 3.36
CA VAL A 363 0.83 9.61 4.65
C VAL A 363 0.62 8.58 5.76
N ILE A 364 1.47 8.56 6.78
CA ILE A 364 1.31 7.66 7.94
C ILE A 364 1.06 8.44 9.23
N PHE A 365 0.45 7.80 10.23
CA PHE A 365 0.29 8.34 11.58
C PHE A 365 0.95 7.37 12.57
N PRO A 366 2.29 7.46 12.70
CA PRO A 366 3.07 6.50 13.46
C PRO A 366 3.03 6.83 14.97
N PRO A 367 3.58 5.93 15.80
CA PRO A 367 3.91 6.22 17.20
C PRO A 367 4.82 7.45 17.28
N ARG A 368 4.44 8.44 18.08
CA ARG A 368 5.16 9.71 18.19
C ARG A 368 4.95 10.38 19.54
N TRP A 369 5.78 11.36 19.85
CA TRP A 369 5.62 12.20 21.02
C TRP A 369 4.65 13.34 20.73
N LEU A 370 3.78 13.62 21.70
CA LEU A 370 2.92 14.77 21.79
C LEU A 370 3.42 15.65 22.94
N VAL A 371 4.01 16.79 22.58
CA VAL A 371 4.63 17.71 23.54
C VAL A 371 4.06 19.13 23.44
N ALA A 372 3.15 19.38 22.49
CA ALA A 372 2.56 20.70 22.27
C ALA A 372 1.93 21.23 23.57
N GLU A 373 2.34 22.42 23.98
CA GLU A 373 1.85 23.16 25.14
C GLU A 373 0.59 23.94 24.75
N HIS A 374 -0.36 24.07 25.67
CA HIS A 374 -1.58 24.89 25.49
C HIS A 374 -2.36 24.62 24.18
N THR A 375 -2.29 23.38 23.69
CA THR A 375 -2.73 23.02 22.34
C THR A 375 -3.76 21.91 22.40
N PHE A 376 -4.82 22.03 21.57
CA PHE A 376 -5.68 20.90 21.25
C PHE A 376 -4.89 19.91 20.38
N ARG A 377 -4.30 18.90 21.02
CA ARG A 377 -3.34 17.97 20.39
C ARG A 377 -3.91 17.06 19.29
N PRO A 378 -5.17 16.57 19.35
CA PRO A 378 -5.74 15.81 18.23
C PRO A 378 -5.83 16.66 16.95
N PRO A 379 -6.07 16.02 15.79
CA PRO A 379 -6.32 16.75 14.54
C PRO A 379 -7.43 17.80 14.70
N TYR A 380 -7.27 18.94 14.03
CA TYR A 380 -8.27 20.02 14.04
C TYR A 380 -9.52 19.65 13.23
N TYR A 381 -10.63 20.35 13.49
CA TYR A 381 -11.78 20.31 12.58
C TYR A 381 -11.39 20.87 11.22
N HIS A 382 -11.73 20.14 10.15
CA HIS A 382 -11.11 20.34 8.86
C HIS A 382 -12.11 20.19 7.70
N ARG A 383 -11.83 20.93 6.61
CA ARG A 383 -12.48 20.89 5.30
C ARG A 383 -11.37 21.08 4.28
N ASN A 384 -11.11 20.05 3.48
CA ASN A 384 -9.95 19.99 2.62
C ASN A 384 -10.33 20.10 1.13
N CYS A 385 -9.49 20.68 0.29
CA CYS A 385 -9.65 20.58 -1.16
C CYS A 385 -9.26 19.20 -1.70
N MET A 386 -8.44 18.46 -0.96
CA MET A 386 -8.09 17.07 -1.24
C MET A 386 -9.19 16.13 -0.75
N SER A 387 -9.14 14.88 -1.19
CA SER A 387 -9.97 13.79 -0.67
C SER A 387 -9.11 12.84 0.15
N GLU A 388 -9.59 12.49 1.35
CA GLU A 388 -8.83 11.76 2.36
C GLU A 388 -9.40 10.35 2.56
N PHE A 389 -8.68 9.33 2.07
CA PHE A 389 -9.00 7.94 2.37
C PHE A 389 -8.06 7.45 3.48
N MET A 390 -8.61 7.09 4.65
CA MET A 390 -7.83 6.59 5.78
C MET A 390 -7.97 5.09 5.94
N GLY A 391 -6.87 4.43 6.32
CA GLY A 391 -6.84 3.03 6.76
C GLY A 391 -6.12 2.88 8.10
N LEU A 392 -6.25 1.69 8.70
CA LEU A 392 -5.65 1.37 10.00
C LEU A 392 -5.00 -0.01 9.96
N ILE A 393 -3.68 -0.06 10.17
CA ILE A 393 -2.91 -1.31 10.14
C ILE A 393 -3.06 -2.06 11.47
N HIS A 394 -2.83 -1.37 12.59
CA HIS A 394 -3.03 -1.88 13.95
C HIS A 394 -3.30 -0.75 14.95
N GLY A 395 -3.78 -1.09 16.14
CA GLY A 395 -4.04 -0.13 17.21
C GLY A 395 -5.34 0.65 17.05
N GLY A 396 -5.33 1.90 17.51
CA GLY A 396 -6.42 2.87 17.35
C GLY A 396 -5.91 4.22 16.84
N TYR A 397 -6.82 5.07 16.35
CA TYR A 397 -6.48 6.39 15.80
C TYR A 397 -7.02 7.50 16.70
N GLU A 398 -6.18 8.48 17.05
CA GLU A 398 -6.46 9.47 18.11
C GLU A 398 -7.71 10.34 17.86
N ALA A 399 -8.10 10.55 16.59
CA ALA A 399 -9.29 11.34 16.25
C ALA A 399 -10.59 10.53 16.27
N LYS A 400 -10.52 9.22 16.54
CA LYS A 400 -11.62 8.26 16.49
C LYS A 400 -11.57 7.37 17.72
N ALA A 401 -12.34 7.72 18.75
CA ALA A 401 -12.43 6.95 19.98
C ALA A 401 -12.98 5.54 19.73
N ASP A 402 -13.98 5.42 18.84
CA ASP A 402 -14.65 4.15 18.55
C ASP A 402 -14.91 3.93 17.04
N GLY A 403 -15.02 2.66 16.64
CA GLY A 403 -15.57 2.23 15.36
C GLY A 403 -14.62 2.29 14.16
N PHE A 404 -13.41 2.85 14.29
CA PHE A 404 -12.36 2.75 13.29
C PHE A 404 -11.35 1.67 13.72
N LEU A 405 -11.50 0.47 13.15
CA LEU A 405 -10.78 -0.73 13.57
C LEU A 405 -9.72 -1.17 12.54
N PRO A 406 -8.67 -1.90 12.93
CA PRO A 406 -7.66 -2.41 12.01
C PRO A 406 -8.27 -3.22 10.85
N GLY A 407 -7.96 -2.82 9.61
CA GLY A 407 -8.56 -3.37 8.39
C GLY A 407 -9.81 -2.65 7.91
N GLY A 408 -10.33 -1.69 8.68
CA GLY A 408 -11.41 -0.78 8.27
C GLY A 408 -10.87 0.40 7.45
N ALA A 409 -11.77 1.23 6.96
CA ALA A 409 -11.43 2.41 6.15
C ALA A 409 -12.39 3.56 6.41
N SER A 410 -11.99 4.78 6.08
CA SER A 410 -12.92 5.91 5.97
C SER A 410 -12.57 6.81 4.79
N LEU A 411 -13.58 7.47 4.24
CA LEU A 411 -13.42 8.45 3.17
C LEU A 411 -14.06 9.78 3.58
N HIS A 412 -13.26 10.84 3.54
CA HIS A 412 -13.71 12.22 3.63
C HIS A 412 -13.44 12.90 2.28
N SER A 413 -14.50 12.99 1.47
CA SER A 413 -14.44 13.61 0.14
C SER A 413 -14.13 15.11 0.22
N CYS A 414 -13.65 15.66 -0.90
CA CYS A 414 -13.38 17.09 -1.06
C CYS A 414 -14.45 18.00 -0.41
N MET A 415 -13.98 18.90 0.45
CA MET A 415 -14.72 19.92 1.21
C MET A 415 -15.74 19.40 2.22
N THR A 416 -15.89 18.08 2.35
CA THR A 416 -16.74 17.46 3.38
C THR A 416 -16.14 17.71 4.77
N PRO A 417 -16.89 18.36 5.70
CA PRO A 417 -16.38 18.64 7.03
C PRO A 417 -16.05 17.36 7.81
N HIS A 418 -14.92 17.34 8.49
CA HIS A 418 -14.49 16.24 9.35
C HIS A 418 -13.63 16.76 10.49
N GLY A 419 -13.20 15.87 11.38
CA GLY A 419 -12.45 16.23 12.57
C GLY A 419 -12.64 15.21 13.70
N PRO A 420 -12.14 15.52 14.90
CA PRO A 420 -12.24 14.64 16.06
C PRO A 420 -13.71 14.42 16.45
N ASP A 421 -14.02 13.20 16.87
CA ASP A 421 -15.36 12.88 17.35
C ASP A 421 -15.68 13.55 18.70
N THR A 422 -16.96 13.52 19.09
CA THR A 422 -17.46 14.15 20.31
C THR A 422 -16.69 13.69 21.56
N LYS A 423 -16.42 12.38 21.66
CA LYS A 423 -15.75 11.80 22.82
C LYS A 423 -14.31 12.27 22.93
N SER A 424 -13.60 12.26 21.81
CA SER A 424 -12.20 12.69 21.69
C SER A 424 -12.08 14.19 22.00
N TYR A 425 -13.00 15.01 21.49
CA TYR A 425 -13.05 16.44 21.78
C TYR A 425 -13.29 16.72 23.27
N GLU A 426 -14.38 16.20 23.85
CA GLU A 426 -14.74 16.46 25.24
C GLU A 426 -13.69 15.92 26.22
N ALA A 427 -13.09 14.75 25.94
CA ALA A 427 -12.00 14.21 26.75
C ALA A 427 -10.74 15.09 26.70
N THR A 428 -10.40 15.62 25.53
CA THR A 428 -9.23 16.49 25.35
C THR A 428 -9.38 17.80 26.11
N ILE A 429 -10.53 18.48 25.98
CA ILE A 429 -10.74 19.76 26.68
C ILE A 429 -10.88 19.58 28.20
N ALA A 430 -11.39 18.43 28.66
CA ALA A 430 -11.51 18.12 30.08
C ALA A 430 -10.15 17.87 30.76
N LEU A 431 -9.16 17.38 30.01
CA LEU A 431 -7.79 17.21 30.49
C LEU A 431 -7.08 18.56 30.73
N GLY A 432 -7.50 19.61 30.02
CA GLY A 432 -6.93 20.95 30.15
C GLY A 432 -5.47 21.04 29.72
N ASN A 433 -4.78 22.09 30.18
CA ASN A 433 -3.39 22.37 29.82
C ASN A 433 -2.35 21.62 30.68
N GLU A 434 -2.78 20.71 31.56
CA GLU A 434 -1.91 20.00 32.50
C GLU A 434 -1.29 18.73 31.90
N ALA A 435 -1.61 18.41 30.64
CA ALA A 435 -1.05 17.26 29.95
C ALA A 435 0.44 17.46 29.67
N GLY A 436 1.30 16.84 30.47
CA GLY A 436 2.73 16.73 30.19
C GLY A 436 3.04 15.99 28.87
N PRO A 437 4.33 15.74 28.57
CA PRO A 437 4.74 14.97 27.41
C PRO A 437 4.07 13.59 27.40
N GLN A 438 3.38 13.27 26.30
CA GLN A 438 2.71 11.98 26.10
C GLN A 438 3.26 11.29 24.87
N ARG A 439 3.53 9.99 24.94
CA ARG A 439 3.88 9.19 23.77
C ARG A 439 2.64 8.43 23.29
N ILE A 440 2.28 8.59 22.02
CA ILE A 440 1.37 7.68 21.35
C ILE A 440 2.15 6.41 21.00
N THR A 441 1.64 5.26 21.41
CA THR A 441 2.21 3.94 21.14
C THR A 441 1.19 3.03 20.46
N ASP A 442 1.66 1.90 19.96
CA ASP A 442 0.83 0.76 19.52
C ASP A 442 -0.23 1.09 18.46
N THR A 443 0.09 2.03 17.56
CA THR A 443 -0.78 2.43 16.45
C THR A 443 -0.02 2.59 15.15
N MET A 444 -0.71 2.32 14.04
CA MET A 444 -0.28 2.74 12.72
C MET A 444 -1.51 2.95 11.84
N ALA A 445 -2.02 4.18 11.82
CA ALA A 445 -2.97 4.62 10.79
C ALA A 445 -2.21 5.16 9.58
N PHE A 446 -2.88 5.26 8.45
CA PHE A 446 -2.34 5.90 7.26
C PHE A 446 -3.46 6.57 6.45
N MET A 447 -3.06 7.39 5.49
CA MET A 447 -3.96 8.06 4.57
C MET A 447 -3.41 8.01 3.15
N PHE A 448 -4.31 7.73 2.21
CA PHE A 448 -4.15 8.05 0.81
C PHE A 448 -4.92 9.34 0.54
N GLU A 449 -4.20 10.44 0.34
CA GLU A 449 -4.78 11.76 0.06
C GLU A 449 -4.62 12.09 -1.42
N SER A 450 -5.70 12.46 -2.10
CA SER A 450 -5.64 12.79 -3.54
C SER A 450 -6.25 14.15 -3.85
N CYS A 451 -5.66 14.85 -4.83
CA CYS A 451 -6.24 16.07 -5.38
C CYS A 451 -7.50 15.85 -6.22
N LEU A 452 -7.77 14.61 -6.64
CA LEU A 452 -8.96 14.27 -7.42
C LEU A 452 -10.10 13.84 -6.48
N VAL A 453 -11.34 14.10 -6.89
CA VAL A 453 -12.52 13.71 -6.12
C VAL A 453 -12.91 12.27 -6.50
N PRO A 454 -12.81 11.30 -5.57
CA PRO A 454 -13.11 9.92 -5.87
C PRO A 454 -14.61 9.69 -6.06
N ARG A 455 -14.94 8.84 -7.03
CA ARG A 455 -16.24 8.17 -7.13
C ARG A 455 -16.13 6.81 -6.45
N ILE A 456 -17.24 6.34 -5.88
CA ILE A 456 -17.27 5.16 -5.03
C ILE A 456 -17.96 4.03 -5.77
N CYS A 457 -17.38 2.83 -5.74
CA CYS A 457 -17.94 1.68 -6.44
C CYS A 457 -19.23 1.17 -5.75
N PRO A 458 -20.20 0.63 -6.52
CA PRO A 458 -21.48 0.15 -5.98
C PRO A 458 -21.33 -0.83 -4.82
N TRP A 459 -20.50 -1.87 -4.98
CA TRP A 459 -20.29 -2.89 -3.95
C TRP A 459 -19.64 -2.35 -2.67
N ALA A 460 -18.95 -1.20 -2.72
CA ALA A 460 -18.44 -0.55 -1.52
C ALA A 460 -19.57 0.14 -0.75
N LEU A 461 -20.54 0.76 -1.44
CA LEU A 461 -21.72 1.37 -0.81
C LEU A 461 -22.76 0.34 -0.35
N GLU A 462 -22.83 -0.80 -1.03
CA GLU A 462 -23.74 -1.91 -0.70
C GLU A 462 -23.13 -2.90 0.29
N SER A 463 -21.89 -2.67 0.71
CA SER A 463 -21.16 -3.55 1.61
C SER A 463 -21.86 -3.66 2.97
N PRO A 464 -22.04 -4.88 3.53
CA PRO A 464 -22.58 -5.04 4.88
C PRO A 464 -21.65 -4.49 5.98
N PHE A 465 -20.39 -4.18 5.61
CA PHE A 465 -19.41 -3.58 6.50
C PHE A 465 -19.48 -2.04 6.51
N LEU A 466 -20.34 -1.43 5.69
CA LEU A 466 -20.57 0.02 5.71
C LEU A 466 -21.20 0.43 7.04
N ASP A 467 -20.63 1.47 7.66
CA ASP A 467 -21.18 2.06 8.88
C ASP A 467 -22.13 3.21 8.57
N HIS A 468 -23.43 2.91 8.52
CA HIS A 468 -24.49 3.88 8.23
C HIS A 468 -24.64 4.95 9.32
N ASP A 469 -24.15 4.70 10.53
CA ASP A 469 -24.25 5.61 11.66
C ASP A 469 -22.96 6.39 11.92
N TYR A 470 -22.03 6.41 10.96
CA TYR A 470 -20.74 7.08 11.14
C TYR A 470 -20.89 8.55 11.58
N TYR A 471 -21.86 9.26 11.02
CA TYR A 471 -22.13 10.66 11.36
C TYR A 471 -22.44 10.89 12.84
N GLN A 472 -22.98 9.88 13.56
CA GLN A 472 -23.36 10.00 14.96
C GLN A 472 -22.18 10.30 15.88
N CYS A 473 -20.95 9.99 15.46
CA CYS A 473 -19.77 10.30 16.28
C CYS A 473 -19.59 11.82 16.52
N TRP A 474 -20.16 12.69 15.68
CA TRP A 474 -20.11 14.15 15.84
C TRP A 474 -21.40 14.80 16.37
N ILE A 475 -22.55 14.10 16.35
CA ILE A 475 -23.86 14.69 16.70
C ILE A 475 -23.92 15.18 18.16
N GLY A 476 -23.12 14.60 19.05
CA GLY A 476 -23.07 15.00 20.45
C GLY A 476 -22.27 16.28 20.74
N LEU A 477 -21.63 16.89 19.74
CA LEU A 477 -20.85 18.13 19.93
C LEU A 477 -21.75 19.28 20.35
N ARG A 478 -21.42 19.89 21.50
CA ARG A 478 -22.16 21.04 22.08
C ARG A 478 -21.41 22.35 21.89
N SER A 479 -22.16 23.45 21.90
CA SER A 479 -21.55 24.79 21.98
C SER A 479 -20.98 25.01 23.38
N HIS A 480 -19.72 25.45 23.43
CA HIS A 480 -19.05 25.92 24.64
C HIS A 480 -18.91 27.46 24.68
N PHE A 481 -19.48 28.16 23.68
CA PHE A 481 -19.38 29.61 23.58
C PHE A 481 -20.11 30.30 24.73
N ARG A 482 -19.40 31.13 25.49
CA ARG A 482 -19.96 31.98 26.54
C ARG A 482 -19.72 33.44 26.18
N ARG A 483 -20.79 34.20 26.02
CA ARG A 483 -20.72 35.67 25.93
C ARG A 483 -20.71 36.21 27.36
N GLU A 484 -19.69 36.99 27.73
CA GLU A 484 -19.75 37.76 28.96
C GLU A 484 -20.99 38.67 28.89
N ALA A 485 -21.86 38.59 29.89
CA ALA A 485 -22.96 39.53 30.00
C ALA A 485 -22.35 40.92 30.22
N THR A 486 -22.36 41.75 29.17
CA THR A 486 -22.25 43.19 29.38
C THR A 486 -23.43 43.58 30.23
N ASP A 487 -23.16 43.97 31.47
CA ASP A 487 -24.09 44.52 32.45
C ASP A 487 -24.74 45.76 31.80
N ASP A 488 -25.86 45.56 31.08
CA ASP A 488 -26.66 46.64 30.50
C ASP A 488 -27.36 47.38 31.64
N ARG A 489 -26.56 48.19 32.34
CA ARG A 489 -27.05 49.33 33.10
C ARG A 489 -27.39 50.44 32.11
N SER A 490 -28.52 50.29 31.42
CA SER A 490 -29.22 51.42 30.83
C SER A 490 -30.68 51.39 31.27
N SER A 491 -30.89 52.01 32.43
CA SER A 491 -31.96 52.98 32.72
C SER A 491 -33.38 52.65 32.23
N ASP A 492 -34.25 52.46 33.21
CA ASP A 492 -35.50 53.22 33.37
C ASP A 492 -35.78 54.20 32.22
N PHE A 493 -36.65 53.81 31.28
CA PHE A 493 -37.58 54.74 30.68
C PHE A 493 -39.00 54.18 30.77
N GLN A 494 -39.77 54.90 31.57
CA GLN A 494 -41.15 54.70 31.93
C GLN A 494 -42.10 54.69 30.72
N ASN A 495 -43.22 54.00 30.95
CA ASN A 495 -44.59 54.34 30.55
C ASN A 495 -44.89 54.67 29.08
N GLY A 496 -45.76 53.83 28.50
CA GLY A 496 -46.58 54.21 27.37
C GLY A 496 -47.61 53.16 26.97
N LYS A 497 -48.69 53.05 27.76
CA LYS A 497 -49.95 52.40 27.32
C LYS A 497 -50.33 52.91 25.92
N ARG A 498 -50.72 52.02 25.01
CA ARG A 498 -51.76 52.32 24.02
C ARG A 498 -52.70 51.14 23.86
N ASN A 499 -53.97 51.53 23.81
CA ASN A 499 -55.22 50.77 23.83
C ASN A 499 -55.35 49.69 22.77
#